data_AF-Q9TM18-F1
#
_entry.id   AF-Q9TM18-F1
#
_cell.length_a   1.000
_cell.length_b   1.000
_cell.length_c   1.000
_cell.angle_alpha   90.00
_cell.angle_beta   90.00
_cell.angle_gamma   90.00
#
_symmetry.space_group_name_H-M   'P 1'
#
loop_
_entity.id
_entity.type
_entity.pdbx_description
1 polymer ?
#
loop_
_entity_poly.entity_id
_entity_poly.type
_entity_poly.pdbx_seq_one_letter_code
_entity_poly.pdbx_strand_id
1 'polypeptide(L)'
;MYSLSLPTWNIHIVTLVEWSIVIRLIYLFTYFYDIPRSFNFLIIILMIFFFLSGLFACCWHFFNNNSILLWISVAQAALTAFSNFFFLLFISAYYHK
;
A
#
# COMPACT_ATOMS: atom_id res chain seq x y z
N MET A 1 18.24 18.11 -9.00
CA MET A 1 17.11 17.34 -8.43
C MET A 1 16.24 16.87 -9.57
N TYR A 2 16.05 15.56 -9.73
CA TYR A 2 15.22 15.02 -10.79
C TYR A 2 13.75 15.13 -10.38
N SER A 3 13.02 16.04 -11.02
CA SER A 3 11.55 16.03 -10.97
C SER A 3 11.06 14.76 -11.65
N LEU A 4 10.04 14.11 -11.07
CA LEU A 4 9.39 12.98 -11.73
C LEU A 4 8.77 13.44 -13.05
N SER A 5 8.89 12.60 -14.08
CA SER A 5 8.25 12.85 -15.36
C SER A 5 6.72 12.77 -15.22
N LEU A 6 5.98 13.47 -16.09
CA LEU A 6 4.51 13.38 -16.14
C LEU A 6 4.00 11.91 -16.24
N PRO A 7 4.60 11.04 -17.07
CA PRO A 7 4.26 9.62 -17.07
C PRO A 7 4.42 8.93 -15.71
N THR A 8 5.49 9.24 -14.97
CA THR A 8 5.73 8.63 -13.66
C THR A 8 4.69 9.07 -12.63
N TRP A 9 4.31 10.35 -12.63
CA TRP A 9 3.19 10.84 -11.82
C TRP A 9 1.88 10.14 -12.13
N ASN A 10 1.58 9.93 -13.42
CA ASN A 10 0.36 9.23 -13.83
C ASN A 10 0.30 7.81 -13.25
N ILE A 11 1.42 7.07 -13.29
CA ILE A 11 1.51 5.72 -12.71
C ILE A 11 1.21 5.77 -11.21
N HIS A 12 1.83 6.69 -10.46
CA HIS A 12 1.57 6.79 -9.01
C HIS A 12 0.11 7.07 -8.68
N ILE A 13 -0.53 8.00 -9.39
CA ILE A 13 -1.93 8.35 -9.16
C ILE A 13 -2.84 7.16 -9.50
N VAL A 14 -2.63 6.52 -10.64
CA VAL A 14 -3.42 5.35 -11.05
C VAL A 14 -3.26 4.22 -10.03
N THR A 15 -2.04 3.91 -9.58
CA THR A 15 -1.81 2.89 -8.55
C THR A 15 -2.54 3.20 -7.24
N LEU A 16 -2.57 4.46 -6.78
CA LEU A 16 -3.34 4.83 -5.58
C LEU A 16 -4.85 4.62 -5.77
N VAL A 17 -5.38 4.98 -6.94
CA VAL A 17 -6.79 4.74 -7.28
C VAL A 17 -7.10 3.25 -7.33
N GLU A 18 -6.26 2.47 -8.02
CA GLU A 18 -6.39 1.01 -8.11
C GLU A 18 -6.38 0.36 -6.74
N TRP A 19 -5.47 0.75 -5.85
CA TRP A 19 -5.38 0.19 -4.50
C TRP A 19 -6.60 0.55 -3.65
N SER A 20 -7.11 1.79 -3.78
CA SER A 20 -8.37 2.19 -3.13
C SER A 20 -9.54 1.32 -3.59
N ILE A 21 -9.63 1.02 -4.89
CA ILE A 21 -10.63 0.13 -5.46
C ILE A 21 -10.44 -1.30 -4.94
N VAL A 22 -9.21 -1.81 -4.94
CA VAL A 22 -8.88 -3.17 -4.47
C VAL A 22 -9.26 -3.36 -2.99
N ILE A 23 -8.94 -2.39 -2.12
CA ILE A 23 -9.34 -2.43 -0.71
C ILE A 23 -10.87 -2.57 -0.57
N ARG A 24 -11.63 -1.78 -1.35
CA ARG A 24 -13.09 -1.88 -1.39
C ARG A 24 -13.58 -3.23 -1.92
N LEU A 25 -12.95 -3.75 -2.97
CA LEU A 25 -13.31 -5.04 -3.55
C LEU A 25 -13.05 -6.18 -2.58
N ILE A 26 -11.94 -6.19 -1.85
CA ILE A 26 -11.63 -7.20 -0.82
C ILE A 26 -12.70 -7.17 0.27
N TYR A 27 -13.10 -5.98 0.73
CA TYR A 27 -14.17 -5.84 1.71
C TYR A 27 -15.49 -6.45 1.21
N LEU A 28 -15.90 -6.12 -0.02
CA LEU A 28 -17.14 -6.66 -0.62
C LEU A 28 -17.05 -8.17 -0.84
N PHE A 29 -15.91 -8.68 -1.32
CA PHE A 29 -15.69 -10.10 -1.55
C PHE A 29 -15.78 -10.90 -0.25
N THR A 30 -15.27 -10.35 0.86
CA THR A 30 -15.43 -10.93 2.21
C THR A 30 -16.90 -11.13 2.56
N TYR A 31 -17.72 -10.12 2.24
CA TYR A 31 -19.15 -10.12 2.56
C TYR A 31 -19.94 -11.08 1.67
N PHE A 32 -19.64 -11.15 0.37
CA PHE A 32 -20.41 -11.96 -0.58
C PHE A 32 -20.03 -13.44 -0.61
N TYR A 33 -18.83 -13.82 -0.17
CA TYR A 33 -18.33 -15.20 -0.26
C TYR A 33 -18.14 -15.88 1.11
N ASP A 34 -18.72 -15.34 2.18
CA ASP A 34 -18.63 -15.88 3.55
C ASP A 34 -17.19 -16.22 4.00
N ILE A 35 -16.21 -15.45 3.53
CA ILE A 35 -14.80 -15.65 3.87
C ILE A 35 -14.58 -15.23 5.32
N PRO A 36 -13.74 -15.94 6.10
CA PRO A 36 -13.41 -15.55 7.46
C PRO A 36 -13.02 -14.07 7.55
N ARG A 37 -13.85 -13.28 8.25
CA ARG A 37 -13.68 -11.82 8.35
C ARG A 37 -12.31 -11.43 8.91
N SER A 38 -11.76 -12.24 9.81
CA SER A 38 -10.43 -12.01 10.39
C SER A 38 -9.33 -12.04 9.33
N PHE A 39 -9.42 -12.94 8.34
CA PHE A 39 -8.43 -13.07 7.29
C PHE A 39 -8.42 -11.85 6.37
N ASN A 40 -9.58 -11.48 5.86
CA ASN A 40 -9.66 -10.32 4.97
C ASN A 40 -9.47 -9.00 5.70
N PHE A 41 -9.81 -8.88 6.99
CA PHE A 41 -9.55 -7.68 7.77
C PHE A 41 -8.04 -7.39 7.88
N LEU A 42 -7.22 -8.41 8.14
CA LEU A 42 -5.77 -8.23 8.18
C LEU A 42 -5.22 -7.83 6.80
N ILE A 43 -5.68 -8.48 5.73
CA ILE A 43 -5.30 -8.11 4.36
C ILE A 43 -5.66 -6.65 4.06
N ILE A 44 -6.86 -6.20 4.45
CA ILE A 44 -7.30 -4.81 4.28
C ILE A 44 -6.37 -3.86 5.02
N ILE A 45 -5.99 -4.16 6.26
CA ILE A 45 -5.05 -3.33 7.04
C ILE A 45 -3.69 -3.23 6.32
N LEU A 46 -3.15 -4.35 5.84
CA LEU A 46 -1.87 -4.36 5.13
C LEU A 46 -1.96 -3.59 3.81
N MET A 47 -3.08 -3.70 3.08
CA MET A 47 -3.33 -2.91 1.87
C MET A 47 -3.45 -1.41 2.16
N ILE A 48 -4.00 -1.02 3.31
CA ILE A 48 -4.02 0.38 3.76
C ILE A 48 -2.61 0.90 4.04
N PHE A 49 -1.73 0.10 4.66
CA PHE A 49 -0.33 0.50 4.86
C PHE A 49 0.45 0.62 3.56
N PHE A 50 0.20 -0.28 2.61
CA PHE A 50 0.67 -0.13 1.24
C PHE A 50 0.18 1.18 0.63
N PHE A 51 -1.12 1.47 0.68
CA PHE A 51 -1.69 2.73 0.19
C PHE A 51 -1.04 3.97 0.82
N LEU A 52 -0.84 3.96 2.14
CA LEU A 52 -0.16 5.05 2.86
C LEU A 52 1.31 5.20 2.45
N SER A 53 2.01 4.10 2.20
CA SER A 53 3.36 4.10 1.61
C SER A 53 3.37 4.83 0.25
N GLY A 54 2.40 4.53 -0.62
CA GLY A 54 2.25 5.21 -1.91
C GLY A 54 2.01 6.72 -1.76
N LEU A 55 1.19 7.14 -0.80
CA LEU A 55 0.98 8.56 -0.49
C LEU A 55 2.27 9.23 -0.01
N PHE A 56 3.04 8.56 0.86
CA PHE A 56 4.32 9.08 1.32
C PHE A 56 5.34 9.23 0.19
N ALA A 57 5.39 8.27 -0.75
CA ALA A 57 6.21 8.41 -1.96
C ALA A 57 5.79 9.64 -2.78
N CYS A 58 4.48 9.85 -2.98
CA CYS A 58 3.96 11.01 -3.68
C CYS A 58 4.31 12.32 -2.97
N CYS A 59 4.14 12.40 -1.64
CA CYS A 59 4.51 13.58 -0.86
C CYS A 59 6.02 13.87 -0.95
N TRP A 60 6.86 12.85 -0.82
CA TRP A 60 8.31 12.97 -0.94
C TRP A 60 8.72 13.63 -2.28
N HIS A 61 8.15 13.14 -3.38
CA HIS A 61 8.42 13.67 -4.71
C HIS A 61 7.76 15.01 -4.99
N PHE A 62 6.56 15.25 -4.44
CA PHE A 62 5.86 16.53 -4.54
C PHE A 62 6.70 17.67 -3.94
N PHE A 63 7.37 17.42 -2.82
CA PHE A 63 8.27 18.38 -2.18
C PHE A 63 9.71 18.31 -2.71
N ASN A 64 9.92 17.85 -3.95
CA ASN A 64 11.23 17.79 -4.61
C ASN A 64 12.32 17.08 -3.81
N ASN A 65 11.98 16.02 -3.08
CA ASN A 65 12.93 15.25 -2.27
C ASN A 65 13.65 16.14 -1.23
N ASN A 66 12.94 17.13 -0.66
CA ASN A 66 13.49 18.03 0.35
C ASN A 66 14.02 17.23 1.55
N SER A 67 15.31 17.39 1.87
CA SER A 67 15.97 16.64 2.95
C SER A 67 15.31 16.78 4.32
N ILE A 68 14.60 17.89 4.59
CA ILE A 68 13.81 18.08 5.83
C ILE A 68 12.72 17.00 5.96
N LEU A 69 12.21 16.49 4.83
CA LEU A 69 11.17 15.48 4.76
C LEU A 69 11.72 14.06 4.52
N LEU A 70 13.02 13.83 4.70
CA LEU A 70 13.65 12.52 4.48
C LEU A 70 12.95 11.40 5.27
N TRP A 71 12.43 11.73 6.46
CA TRP A 71 11.66 10.81 7.29
C TRP A 71 10.43 10.24 6.56
N ILE A 72 9.82 10.95 5.61
CA ILE A 72 8.69 10.46 4.80
C ILE A 72 9.16 9.31 3.91
N SER A 73 10.32 9.43 3.27
CA SER A 73 10.91 8.36 2.46
C SER A 73 11.27 7.14 3.31
N VAL A 74 11.80 7.35 4.52
CA VAL A 74 12.07 6.26 5.48
C VAL A 74 10.77 5.58 5.91
N ALA A 75 9.72 6.35 6.21
CA ALA A 75 8.42 5.80 6.59
C ALA A 75 7.76 5.05 5.43
N GLN A 76 7.85 5.55 4.20
CA GLN A 76 7.41 4.87 2.98
C GLN A 76 8.09 3.49 2.83
N ALA A 77 9.42 3.45 2.96
CA ALA A 77 10.18 2.22 2.89
C ALA A 77 9.78 1.24 4.02
N ALA A 78 9.65 1.74 5.25
CA ALA A 78 9.24 0.94 6.40
C ALA A 78 7.83 0.34 6.22
N LEU A 79 6.85 1.14 5.79
CA LEU A 79 5.50 0.66 5.52
C LEU A 79 5.47 -0.39 4.41
N THR A 80 6.28 -0.21 3.36
CA THR A 80 6.40 -1.19 2.26
C THR A 80 7.01 -2.50 2.75
N ALA A 81 8.11 -2.43 3.50
CA ALA A 81 8.79 -3.62 4.02
C ALA A 81 7.89 -4.37 5.02
N PHE A 82 7.28 -3.64 5.95
CA PHE A 82 6.32 -4.19 6.91
C PHE A 82 5.18 -4.90 6.19
N SER A 83 4.52 -4.20 5.26
CA SER A 83 3.34 -4.76 4.59
C SER A 83 3.69 -6.00 3.77
N ASN A 84 4.79 -6.00 3.02
CA ASN A 84 5.26 -7.18 2.27
C ASN A 84 5.56 -8.37 3.18
N PHE A 85 6.29 -8.13 4.27
CA PHE A 85 6.69 -9.19 5.21
C PHE A 85 5.47 -9.86 5.85
N PHE A 86 4.53 -9.06 6.36
CA PHE A 86 3.31 -9.59 6.98
C PHE A 86 2.37 -10.23 5.97
N PHE A 87 2.29 -9.71 4.74
CA PHE A 87 1.50 -10.33 3.68
C PHE A 87 2.03 -11.72 3.34
N LEU A 88 3.35 -11.86 3.18
CA LEU A 88 4.01 -13.15 2.94
C LEU A 88 3.75 -14.14 4.08
N LEU A 89 4.00 -13.73 5.33
CA LEU A 89 3.77 -14.59 6.50
C LEU A 89 2.31 -15.05 6.59
N PHE A 90 1.39 -14.13 6.32
CA PHE A 90 -0.03 -14.41 6.45
C PHE A 90 -0.55 -15.38 5.39
N ILE A 91 -0.13 -15.19 4.14
CA ILE A 91 -0.43 -16.11 3.05
C ILE A 91 0.18 -17.49 3.33
N SER A 92 1.45 -17.54 3.75
CA SER A 92 2.11 -18.80 4.09
C SER A 92 1.36 -19.55 5.20
N ALA A 93 0.95 -18.85 6.27
CA ALA A 93 0.19 -19.45 7.36
C ALA A 93 -1.22 -19.91 6.97
N TYR A 94 -1.80 -19.34 5.90
CA TYR A 94 -3.13 -19.74 5.40
C TYR A 94 -3.07 -20.96 4.49
N TYR A 95 -2.09 -21.04 3.58
CA TYR A 95 -1.93 -22.18 2.66
C TYR A 95 -1.45 -23.47 3.34
N HIS A 96 -0.85 -23.37 4.54
CA HIS A 96 -0.42 -24.53 5.33
C HIS A 96 -1.43 -24.98 6.40
N LYS A 97 -2.68 -24.49 6.35
CA LYS A 97 -3.81 -25.03 7.13
C LYS A 97 -4.65 -25.96 6.28
#